data_AF-A0A7R8AGE5-F1
#
_entry.id   AF-A0A7R8AGE5-F1
#
_cell.length_a   1.000
_cell.length_b   1.000
_cell.length_c   1.000
_cell.angle_alpha   90.00
_cell.angle_beta   90.00
_cell.angle_gamma   90.00
#
_symmetry.space_group_name_H-M   'P 1'
#
loop_
_entity.id
_entity.type
_entity.pdbx_description
1 polymer ?
#
loop_
_entity_poly.entity_id
_entity_poly.type
_entity_poly.pdbx_seq_one_letter_code
_entity_poly.pdbx_strand_id
1 'polypeptide(L)'
;MRTTPSAVQPAPGAFQTETNLPPDSLLLFHRYIFITAQRAGHIPNFLVLGMIALMAKFSSNPYFDNIHLWQRAKCWFSAAMQSFNARTELIDLPALQGCILLSFVALAEGDSAQEALLTSQAICMVRMLCLPESLSLNPIQREVEIRIFWVMWMMENWHAARALIPKQLMASPTFKRPLEEETYKNMRRDDLAGE
;
A
#
# COMPACT_ATOMS: atom_id res chain seq x y z
N MET A 1 54.86 5.06 -18.20
CA MET A 1 54.42 4.28 -17.04
C MET A 1 52.99 4.69 -16.71
N ARG A 2 52.01 3.86 -17.11
CA ARG A 2 50.58 4.07 -16.85
C ARG A 2 50.23 3.39 -15.52
N THR A 3 49.66 4.13 -14.58
CA THR A 3 49.04 3.59 -13.36
C THR A 3 47.56 3.35 -13.63
N THR A 4 47.13 2.11 -13.49
CA THR A 4 45.72 1.70 -13.46
C THR A 4 45.15 1.96 -12.05
N PRO A 5 43.91 2.46 -11.90
CA PRO A 5 43.23 2.45 -10.62
C PRO A 5 42.61 1.07 -10.36
N SER A 6 42.87 0.56 -9.16
CA SER A 6 42.38 -0.71 -8.63
C SER A 6 40.85 -0.69 -8.53
N ALA A 7 40.20 -1.73 -9.07
CA ALA A 7 38.77 -1.95 -8.94
C ALA A 7 38.44 -2.33 -7.49
N VAL A 8 37.65 -1.50 -6.82
CA VAL A 8 37.06 -1.83 -5.52
C VAL A 8 36.01 -2.92 -5.75
N GLN A 9 36.32 -4.14 -5.34
CA GLN A 9 35.33 -5.22 -5.25
C GLN A 9 34.29 -4.86 -4.18
N PRO A 10 32.98 -5.00 -4.45
CA PRO A 10 31.98 -4.89 -3.41
C PRO A 10 32.00 -6.14 -2.54
N ALA A 11 31.95 -5.93 -1.22
CA ALA A 11 31.96 -6.98 -0.21
C ALA A 11 30.80 -7.99 -0.42
N PRO A 12 31.03 -9.30 -0.22
CA PRO A 12 29.98 -10.30 -0.29
C PRO A 12 29.13 -10.21 0.98
N GLY A 13 28.00 -9.51 0.90
CA GLY A 13 27.08 -9.35 2.02
C GLY A 13 25.86 -8.44 1.78
N ALA A 14 25.74 -7.81 0.61
CA ALA A 14 24.69 -6.81 0.35
C ALA A 14 23.41 -7.37 -0.28
N PHE A 15 23.04 -8.62 -0.02
CA PHE A 15 21.76 -9.22 -0.43
C PHE A 15 21.12 -10.06 0.69
N GLN A 16 21.14 -9.50 1.90
CA GLN A 16 20.21 -9.91 2.97
C GLN A 16 19.59 -8.64 3.52
N THR A 17 18.56 -8.14 2.84
CA THR A 17 17.59 -7.24 3.47
C THR A 17 16.30 -8.01 3.58
N GLU A 18 16.09 -8.48 4.81
CA GLU A 18 14.85 -9.00 5.37
C GLU A 18 13.60 -8.50 4.64
N THR A 19 13.04 -9.34 3.78
CA THR A 19 11.62 -9.25 3.42
C THR A 19 10.79 -9.80 4.57
N ASN A 20 10.89 -9.16 5.74
CA ASN A 20 9.94 -9.31 6.83
C ASN A 20 8.98 -8.12 6.74
N LEU A 21 8.04 -8.14 5.78
CA LEU A 21 6.84 -7.33 5.92
C LEU A 21 6.05 -7.96 7.08
N PRO A 22 5.93 -7.29 8.24
CA PRO A 22 5.16 -7.85 9.34
C PRO A 22 3.68 -7.97 8.94
N PRO A 23 2.91 -8.87 9.57
CA PRO A 23 1.46 -8.98 9.38
C PRO A 23 0.67 -7.69 9.72
N ASP A 24 1.34 -6.66 10.26
CA ASP A 24 0.84 -5.31 10.49
C ASP A 24 0.79 -4.43 9.22
N SER A 25 1.01 -5.02 8.04
CA SER A 25 0.94 -4.38 6.70
C SER A 25 -0.45 -3.89 6.27
N LEU A 26 -1.36 -3.68 7.23
CA LEU A 26 -2.68 -3.07 7.03
C LEU A 26 -2.66 -1.58 7.38
N LEU A 27 -1.54 -0.87 7.16
CA LEU A 27 -1.48 0.59 7.32
C LEU A 27 -2.57 1.34 6.54
N LEU A 28 -3.09 0.70 5.49
CA LEU A 28 -4.19 1.21 4.68
C LEU A 28 -5.56 1.14 5.38
N PHE A 29 -5.74 0.29 6.39
CA PHE A 29 -7.05 0.01 6.98
C PHE A 29 -6.99 -0.11 8.50
N HIS A 30 -7.96 0.49 9.20
CA HIS A 30 -8.14 0.21 10.62
C HIS A 30 -8.87 -1.14 10.79
N ARG A 31 -8.18 -2.15 11.34
CA ARG A 31 -8.65 -3.55 11.40
C ARG A 31 -10.08 -3.71 11.92
N TYR A 32 -10.40 -3.09 13.06
CA TYR A 32 -11.72 -3.23 13.67
C TYR A 32 -12.83 -2.67 12.77
N ILE A 33 -12.59 -1.52 12.14
CA ILE A 33 -13.57 -0.90 11.23
C ILE A 33 -13.71 -1.76 9.98
N PHE A 34 -12.60 -2.19 9.40
CA PHE A 34 -12.60 -2.98 8.19
C PHE A 34 -13.37 -4.29 8.36
N ILE A 35 -13.09 -5.06 9.40
CA ILE A 35 -13.78 -6.35 9.66
C ILE A 35 -15.27 -6.13 9.94
N THR A 36 -15.63 -5.08 10.69
CA THR A 36 -17.03 -4.77 10.98
C THR A 36 -17.78 -4.38 9.70
N ALA A 37 -17.18 -3.54 8.86
CA ALA A 37 -17.75 -3.13 7.58
C ALA A 37 -17.82 -4.28 6.58
N GLN A 38 -16.82 -5.17 6.56
CA GLN A 38 -16.81 -6.36 5.72
C GLN A 38 -17.96 -7.29 6.07
N ARG A 39 -18.17 -7.56 7.37
CA ARG A 39 -19.29 -8.38 7.85
C ARG A 39 -20.66 -7.78 7.52
N ALA A 40 -20.73 -6.45 7.45
CA ALA A 40 -21.93 -5.73 7.04
C ALA A 40 -22.10 -5.64 5.50
N GLY A 41 -21.15 -6.13 4.69
CA GLY A 41 -21.22 -6.05 3.23
C GLY A 41 -20.92 -4.68 2.65
N HIS A 42 -20.30 -3.77 3.42
CA HIS A 42 -20.02 -2.40 3.00
C HIS A 42 -18.62 -2.19 2.40
N ILE A 43 -17.76 -3.21 2.43
CA ILE A 43 -16.41 -3.12 1.85
C ILE A 43 -16.46 -3.53 0.38
N PRO A 44 -15.92 -2.71 -0.54
CA PRO A 44 -15.81 -3.08 -1.95
C PRO A 44 -15.05 -4.39 -2.18
N ASN A 45 -15.55 -5.20 -3.11
CA ASN A 45 -14.98 -6.51 -3.42
C ASN A 45 -13.50 -6.44 -3.83
N PHE A 46 -13.10 -5.40 -4.56
CA PHE A 46 -11.69 -5.24 -4.97
C PHE A 46 -10.73 -5.13 -3.79
N LEU A 47 -11.16 -4.59 -2.64
CA LEU A 47 -10.32 -4.53 -1.44
C LEU A 47 -10.18 -5.91 -0.81
N VAL A 48 -11.29 -6.64 -0.66
CA VAL A 48 -11.27 -8.00 -0.08
C VAL A 48 -10.45 -8.95 -0.96
N LEU A 49 -10.71 -8.95 -2.26
CA LEU A 49 -10.00 -9.79 -3.23
C LEU A 49 -8.53 -9.41 -3.33
N GLY A 50 -8.20 -8.11 -3.30
CA GLY A 50 -6.82 -7.62 -3.27
C GLY A 50 -6.07 -8.08 -2.02
N MET A 51 -6.71 -8.05 -0.84
CA MET A 51 -6.11 -8.57 0.39
C MET A 51 -5.85 -10.07 0.30
N ILE A 52 -6.82 -10.84 -0.19
CA ILE A 52 -6.64 -12.29 -0.37
C ILE A 52 -5.50 -12.55 -1.35
N ALA A 53 -5.44 -11.84 -2.48
CA ALA A 53 -4.38 -11.98 -3.46
C ALA A 53 -3.00 -11.71 -2.85
N LEU A 54 -2.85 -10.61 -2.09
CA LEU A 54 -1.60 -10.25 -1.44
C LEU A 54 -1.15 -11.32 -0.43
N MET A 55 -2.08 -11.77 0.41
CA MET A 55 -1.78 -12.73 1.47
C MET A 55 -1.57 -14.15 0.95
N ALA A 56 -2.24 -14.55 -0.14
CA ALA A 56 -2.15 -15.90 -0.72
C ALA A 56 -0.72 -16.28 -1.08
N LYS A 57 0.08 -15.31 -1.56
CA LYS A 57 1.47 -15.54 -1.94
C LYS A 57 2.34 -15.95 -0.74
N PHE A 58 2.12 -15.35 0.41
CA PHE A 58 2.89 -15.56 1.64
C PHE A 58 2.23 -16.54 2.61
N SER A 59 1.10 -17.13 2.23
CA SER A 59 0.34 -18.01 3.11
C SER A 59 0.96 -19.41 3.21
N SER A 60 1.02 -19.92 4.44
CA SER A 60 1.34 -21.32 4.75
C SER A 60 0.08 -22.20 4.93
N ASN A 61 -1.07 -21.74 4.45
CA ASN A 61 -2.32 -22.50 4.57
C ASN A 61 -2.26 -23.77 3.69
N PRO A 62 -2.66 -24.96 4.21
CA PRO A 62 -2.69 -26.21 3.45
C PRO A 62 -3.46 -26.16 2.13
N TYR A 63 -4.41 -25.22 1.99
CA TYR A 63 -5.09 -24.93 0.74
C TYR A 63 -4.12 -24.72 -0.44
N PHE A 64 -2.91 -24.23 -0.17
CA PHE A 64 -1.90 -23.89 -1.18
C PHE A 64 -0.82 -24.96 -1.41
N ASP A 65 -0.89 -26.12 -0.75
CA ASP A 65 0.17 -27.14 -0.81
C ASP A 65 0.43 -27.65 -2.22
N ASN A 66 -0.61 -27.71 -3.06
CA ASN A 66 -0.53 -28.16 -4.45
C ASN A 66 -0.55 -27.00 -5.47
N ILE A 67 -0.46 -25.75 -5.02
CA ILE A 67 -0.53 -24.57 -5.89
C ILE A 67 0.85 -23.91 -5.94
N HIS A 68 1.40 -23.81 -7.15
CA HIS A 68 2.67 -23.14 -7.39
C HIS A 68 2.64 -21.70 -6.85
N LEU A 69 3.70 -21.24 -6.18
CA LEU A 69 3.77 -19.92 -5.54
C LEU A 69 3.32 -18.77 -6.46
N TRP A 70 3.84 -18.73 -7.69
CA TRP A 70 3.46 -17.77 -8.76
C TRP A 70 2.02 -17.87 -9.29
N GLN A 71 1.24 -18.83 -8.83
CA GLN A 71 -0.16 -19.01 -9.23
C GLN A 71 -1.13 -18.72 -8.09
N ARG A 72 -0.64 -18.65 -6.84
CA ARG A 72 -1.48 -18.50 -5.65
C ARG A 72 -2.31 -17.22 -5.71
N ALA A 73 -1.74 -16.09 -6.12
CA ALA A 73 -2.46 -14.80 -6.12
C ALA A 73 -3.33 -14.56 -7.37
N LYS A 74 -3.09 -15.27 -8.49
CA LYS A 74 -3.54 -14.87 -9.82
C LYS A 74 -5.06 -14.74 -9.97
N CYS A 75 -5.82 -15.72 -9.48
CA CYS A 75 -7.27 -15.71 -9.64
C CYS A 75 -7.92 -14.54 -8.88
N TRP A 76 -7.49 -14.31 -7.63
CA TRP A 76 -7.99 -13.21 -6.82
C TRP A 76 -7.51 -11.86 -7.33
N PHE A 77 -6.27 -11.75 -7.80
CA PHE A 77 -5.76 -10.51 -8.38
C PHE A 77 -6.55 -10.11 -9.63
N SER A 78 -6.80 -11.07 -10.54
CA SER A 78 -7.62 -10.83 -11.73
C SER A 78 -9.04 -10.39 -11.37
N ALA A 79 -9.69 -11.08 -10.42
CA ALA A 79 -11.02 -10.72 -9.96
C ALA A 79 -11.04 -9.34 -9.26
N ALA A 80 -10.00 -9.03 -8.48
CA ALA A 80 -9.87 -7.74 -7.81
C ALA A 80 -9.72 -6.60 -8.84
N MET A 81 -8.90 -6.77 -9.87
CA MET A 81 -8.74 -5.81 -10.96
C MET A 81 -10.04 -5.60 -11.74
N GLN A 82 -10.79 -6.66 -12.04
CA GLN A 82 -12.10 -6.55 -12.68
C GLN A 82 -13.09 -5.76 -11.82
N SER A 83 -13.19 -6.10 -10.53
CA SER A 83 -14.03 -5.37 -9.59
C SER A 83 -13.59 -3.92 -9.41
N PHE A 84 -12.28 -3.64 -9.42
CA PHE A 84 -11.73 -2.31 -9.29
C PHE A 84 -12.09 -1.46 -10.52
N ASN A 85 -11.89 -2.00 -11.72
CA ASN A 85 -12.19 -1.30 -12.97
C ASN A 85 -13.70 -1.08 -13.21
N ALA A 86 -14.56 -1.86 -12.56
CA ALA A 86 -16.02 -1.72 -12.64
C ALA A 86 -16.62 -0.73 -11.64
N ARG A 87 -15.80 -0.08 -10.79
CA ARG A 87 -16.29 0.88 -9.78
C ARG A 87 -16.91 2.12 -10.44
N THR A 88 -17.93 2.67 -9.79
CA THR A 88 -18.58 3.93 -10.21
C THR A 88 -17.86 5.15 -9.65
N GLU A 89 -17.47 5.09 -8.37
CA GLU A 89 -16.69 6.14 -7.71
C GLU A 89 -15.22 5.96 -8.05
N LEU A 90 -14.68 6.91 -8.82
CA LEU A 90 -13.33 6.81 -9.35
C LEU A 90 -12.28 7.37 -8.40
N ILE A 91 -12.61 8.44 -7.67
CA ILE A 91 -11.72 9.17 -6.77
C ILE A 91 -12.38 9.29 -5.40
N ASP A 92 -12.10 8.32 -4.54
CA ASP A 92 -12.48 8.29 -3.14
C ASP A 92 -11.43 7.52 -2.32
N LEU A 93 -11.59 7.49 -1.00
CA LEU A 93 -10.64 6.81 -0.11
C LEU A 93 -10.55 5.29 -0.38
N PRO A 94 -11.67 4.55 -0.58
CA PRO A 94 -11.61 3.15 -1.02
C PRO A 94 -10.89 2.93 -2.34
N ALA A 95 -11.10 3.75 -3.37
CA ALA A 95 -10.41 3.62 -4.65
C ALA A 95 -8.91 3.88 -4.50
N LEU A 96 -8.51 4.86 -3.69
CA LEU A 96 -7.11 5.12 -3.36
C LEU A 96 -6.49 3.91 -2.63
N GLN A 97 -7.13 3.41 -1.57
CA GLN A 97 -6.71 2.19 -0.88
C GLN A 97 -6.59 0.99 -1.84
N GLY A 98 -7.52 0.87 -2.79
CA GLY A 98 -7.53 -0.14 -3.83
C GLY A 98 -6.32 -0.04 -4.77
N CYS A 99 -6.00 1.16 -5.28
CA CYS A 99 -4.81 1.37 -6.10
C CYS A 99 -3.54 0.93 -5.37
N ILE A 100 -3.38 1.33 -4.11
CA ILE A 100 -2.19 1.02 -3.31
C ILE A 100 -2.09 -0.49 -3.04
N LEU A 101 -3.19 -1.10 -2.61
CA LEU A 101 -3.23 -2.52 -2.34
C LEU A 101 -2.92 -3.34 -3.60
N LEU A 102 -3.54 -3.00 -4.73
CA LEU A 102 -3.34 -3.71 -5.99
C LEU A 102 -1.96 -3.46 -6.59
N SER A 103 -1.34 -2.29 -6.36
CA SER A 103 0.05 -2.05 -6.77
C SER A 103 1.01 -2.94 -5.99
N PHE A 104 0.79 -3.16 -4.69
CA PHE A 104 1.57 -4.14 -3.92
C PHE A 104 1.38 -5.58 -4.41
N VAL A 105 0.16 -5.95 -4.81
CA VAL A 105 -0.06 -7.28 -5.43
C VAL A 105 0.70 -7.39 -6.74
N ALA A 106 0.62 -6.38 -7.62
CA ALA A 106 1.35 -6.35 -8.88
C ALA A 106 2.87 -6.41 -8.67
N LEU A 107 3.40 -5.66 -7.69
CA LEU A 107 4.80 -5.70 -7.28
C LEU A 107 5.21 -7.11 -6.87
N ALA A 108 4.41 -7.74 -6.00
CA ALA A 108 4.68 -9.08 -5.52
C ALA A 108 4.68 -10.10 -6.67
N GLU A 109 3.78 -9.97 -7.64
CA GLU A 109 3.71 -10.82 -8.84
C GLU A 109 4.78 -10.50 -9.90
N GLY A 110 5.56 -9.43 -9.72
CA GLY A 110 6.61 -9.02 -10.66
C GLY A 110 6.09 -8.27 -11.89
N ASP A 111 4.85 -7.79 -11.87
CA ASP A 111 4.25 -6.99 -12.94
C ASP A 111 4.54 -5.50 -12.73
N SER A 112 5.74 -5.09 -13.17
CA SER A 112 6.23 -3.71 -12.98
C SER A 112 5.42 -2.66 -13.73
N ALA A 113 4.80 -3.01 -14.85
CA ALA A 113 3.98 -2.07 -15.62
C ALA A 113 2.65 -1.80 -14.92
N GLN A 114 1.97 -2.85 -14.44
CA GLN A 114 0.73 -2.72 -13.70
C GLN A 114 0.94 -2.01 -12.35
N GLU A 115 2.04 -2.32 -11.67
CA GLU A 115 2.46 -1.65 -10.44
C GLU A 115 2.69 -0.15 -10.65
N ALA A 116 3.48 0.24 -11.65
CA ALA A 116 3.73 1.65 -11.95
C ALA A 116 2.44 2.40 -12.32
N LEU A 117 1.52 1.78 -13.07
CA LEU A 117 0.25 2.39 -13.44
C LEU A 117 -0.64 2.64 -12.22
N LEU A 118 -0.80 1.63 -11.35
CA LEU A 118 -1.62 1.73 -10.14
C LEU A 118 -1.04 2.72 -9.13
N THR A 119 0.29 2.74 -8.95
CA THR A 119 0.97 3.73 -8.11
C THR A 119 0.77 5.15 -8.66
N SER A 120 0.91 5.34 -9.98
CA SER A 120 0.68 6.65 -10.61
C SER A 120 -0.77 7.13 -10.41
N GLN A 121 -1.73 6.20 -10.50
CA GLN A 121 -3.14 6.49 -10.23
C GLN A 121 -3.38 6.87 -8.76
N ALA A 122 -2.75 6.17 -7.81
CA ALA A 122 -2.82 6.52 -6.39
C ALA A 122 -2.24 7.91 -6.08
N ILE A 123 -1.09 8.27 -6.67
CA ILE A 123 -0.49 9.61 -6.51
C ILE A 123 -1.45 10.70 -6.98
N CYS A 124 -2.10 10.47 -8.14
CA CYS A 124 -3.12 11.39 -8.65
C CYS A 124 -4.28 11.54 -7.66
N MET A 125 -4.79 10.44 -7.12
CA MET A 125 -5.89 10.46 -6.13
C MET A 125 -5.51 11.17 -4.83
N VAL A 126 -4.30 10.97 -4.30
CA VAL A 126 -3.80 11.71 -3.11
C VAL A 126 -3.89 13.22 -3.33
N ARG A 127 -3.47 13.69 -4.51
CA ARG A 127 -3.51 15.12 -4.87
C ARG A 127 -4.94 15.63 -5.07
N MET A 128 -5.78 14.83 -5.71
CA MET A 128 -7.19 15.18 -5.95
C MET A 128 -8.02 15.20 -4.67
N LEU A 129 -7.68 14.37 -3.68
CA LEU A 129 -8.26 14.37 -2.34
C LEU A 129 -7.61 15.40 -1.41
N CYS A 130 -6.60 16.14 -1.88
CA CYS A 130 -5.82 17.11 -1.11
C CYS A 130 -5.27 16.54 0.21
N LEU A 131 -4.73 15.31 0.18
CA LEU A 131 -4.11 14.71 1.36
C LEU A 131 -2.63 15.13 1.48
N PRO A 132 -2.16 15.50 2.69
CA PRO A 132 -2.84 15.42 3.98
C PRO A 132 -3.42 16.76 4.44
N GLU A 133 -3.55 17.77 3.57
CA GLU A 133 -4.06 19.09 3.96
C GLU A 133 -5.56 19.07 4.31
N SER A 134 -6.33 18.20 3.66
CA SER A 134 -7.77 18.01 3.87
C SER A 134 -8.04 16.65 4.50
N LEU A 135 -8.12 16.61 5.82
CA LEU A 135 -8.38 15.37 6.57
C LEU A 135 -9.81 15.30 7.11
N SER A 136 -10.32 14.08 7.22
CA SER A 136 -11.61 13.78 7.82
C SER A 136 -11.72 14.27 9.26
N LEU A 137 -12.95 14.55 9.68
CA LEU A 137 -13.27 14.85 11.09
C LEU A 137 -13.29 13.57 11.93
N ASN A 138 -13.54 12.42 11.31
CA ASN A 138 -13.50 11.14 12.03
C ASN A 138 -12.04 10.81 12.38
N PRO A 139 -11.70 10.62 13.67
CA PRO A 139 -10.32 10.39 14.12
C PRO A 139 -9.64 9.19 13.45
N ILE A 140 -10.36 8.07 13.33
CA ILE A 140 -9.79 6.85 12.75
C ILE A 140 -9.59 7.04 11.24
N GLN A 141 -10.56 7.63 10.55
CA GLN A 141 -10.44 7.91 9.12
C GLN A 141 -9.33 8.93 8.84
N ARG A 142 -9.22 9.97 9.65
CA ARG A 142 -8.13 10.95 9.61
C ARG A 142 -6.77 10.26 9.72
N GLU A 143 -6.62 9.36 10.68
CA GLU A 143 -5.38 8.61 10.86
C GLU A 143 -5.07 7.67 9.67
N VAL A 144 -6.11 7.06 9.09
CA VAL A 144 -5.98 6.29 7.83
C VAL A 144 -5.48 7.19 6.68
N GLU A 145 -6.05 8.38 6.52
CA GLU A 145 -5.66 9.35 5.49
C GLU A 145 -4.22 9.84 5.66
N ILE A 146 -3.81 10.14 6.91
CA ILE A 146 -2.42 10.47 7.26
C ILE A 146 -1.48 9.34 6.86
N ARG A 147 -1.80 8.09 7.25
CA ARG A 147 -0.99 6.91 6.93
C ARG A 147 -0.87 6.69 5.43
N ILE A 148 -1.98 6.81 4.70
CA ILE A 148 -2.01 6.67 3.25
C ILE A 148 -1.12 7.70 2.58
N PHE A 149 -1.16 8.98 3.01
CA PHE A 149 -0.27 9.99 2.48
C PHE A 149 1.21 9.60 2.67
N TRP A 150 1.60 9.18 3.87
CA TRP A 150 2.99 8.80 4.15
C TRP A 150 3.44 7.54 3.40
N VAL A 151 2.56 6.55 3.25
CA VAL A 151 2.81 5.37 2.41
C VAL A 151 3.05 5.80 0.96
N MET A 152 2.19 6.66 0.41
CA MET A 152 2.32 7.11 -0.97
C MET A 152 3.53 8.01 -1.20
N TRP A 153 3.83 8.90 -0.26
CA TRP A 153 5.04 9.71 -0.30
C TRP A 153 6.30 8.82 -0.30
N MET A 154 6.35 7.77 0.52
CA MET A 154 7.45 6.80 0.53
C MET A 154 7.55 6.05 -0.81
N MET A 155 6.43 5.51 -1.31
CA MET A 155 6.39 4.77 -2.58
C MET A 155 6.84 5.64 -3.76
N GLU A 156 6.38 6.90 -3.84
CA GLU A 156 6.79 7.81 -4.90
C GLU A 156 8.30 8.10 -4.85
N ASN A 157 8.89 8.25 -3.67
CA ASN A 157 10.35 8.45 -3.58
C ASN A 157 11.12 7.27 -4.21
N TRP A 158 10.66 6.03 -4.03
CA TRP A 158 11.27 4.86 -4.68
C TRP A 158 11.03 4.83 -6.18
N HIS A 159 9.81 5.14 -6.63
CA HIS A 159 9.48 5.20 -8.06
C HIS A 159 10.26 6.30 -8.78
N ALA A 160 10.30 7.50 -8.22
CA ALA A 160 11.03 8.63 -8.78
C ALA A 160 12.52 8.34 -8.90
N ALA A 161 13.12 7.68 -7.88
CA ALA A 161 14.51 7.25 -7.93
C ALA A 161 14.76 6.20 -9.03
N ARG A 162 13.84 5.25 -9.22
CA ARG A 162 13.96 4.19 -10.25
C ARG A 162 13.76 4.71 -11.67
N ALA A 163 12.76 5.57 -11.87
CA ALA A 163 12.34 6.04 -13.19
C ALA A 163 12.97 7.38 -13.60
N LEU A 164 13.74 8.02 -12.69
CA LEU A 164 14.36 9.33 -12.89
C LEU A 164 13.33 10.42 -13.25
N ILE A 165 12.14 10.35 -12.65
CA ILE A 165 11.05 11.31 -12.84
C ILE A 165 10.94 12.27 -11.64
N PRO A 166 10.46 13.52 -11.85
CA PRO A 166 10.19 14.43 -10.75
C PRO A 166 9.11 13.90 -9.81
N LYS A 167 9.31 14.13 -8.51
CA LYS A 167 8.32 13.82 -7.47
C LYS A 167 7.14 14.80 -7.52
N GLN A 168 5.94 14.31 -7.25
CA GLN A 168 4.70 15.07 -7.24
C GLN A 168 4.18 15.31 -5.82
N LEU A 169 4.51 14.44 -4.86
CA LEU A 169 4.15 14.56 -3.46
C LEU A 169 5.30 15.22 -2.68
N MET A 170 4.99 16.36 -2.07
CA MET A 170 5.93 17.11 -1.23
C MET A 170 5.53 16.95 0.23
N ALA A 171 6.46 16.48 1.06
CA ALA A 171 6.24 16.45 2.50
C ALA A 171 6.57 17.81 3.11
N SER A 172 5.71 18.29 4.00
CA SER A 172 5.96 19.48 4.81
C SER A 172 6.28 19.07 6.26
N PRO A 173 7.17 19.80 6.97
CA PRO A 173 7.35 19.65 8.41
C PRO A 173 6.06 19.87 9.22
N THR A 174 5.07 20.58 8.65
CA THR A 174 3.78 20.86 9.29
C THR A 174 2.79 19.69 9.20
N PHE A 175 3.07 18.67 8.38
CA PHE A 175 2.16 17.53 8.23
C PHE A 175 2.23 16.61 9.44
N LYS A 176 1.05 16.23 9.95
CA LYS A 176 0.93 15.27 11.05
C LYS A 176 1.60 13.95 10.67
N ARG A 177 2.36 13.39 11.60
CA ARG A 177 2.95 12.04 11.47
C ARG A 177 1.91 11.00 11.89
N PRO A 178 1.99 9.77 11.36
CA PRO A 178 1.14 8.69 11.84
C PRO A 178 1.35 8.47 13.33
N LEU A 179 0.28 8.12 14.03
CA LEU A 179 0.33 7.66 15.41
C LEU A 179 1.18 6.38 15.54
N GLU A 180 1.61 6.10 16.75
CA GLU A 180 2.20 4.79 17.07
C GLU A 180 1.19 3.67 16.76
N GLU A 181 1.67 2.53 16.27
CA GLU A 181 0.84 1.41 15.84
C GLU A 181 -0.07 0.86 16.94
N GLU A 182 0.42 0.73 18.18
CA GLU A 182 -0.38 0.30 19.33
C GLU A 182 -1.49 1.31 19.65
N THR A 183 -1.19 2.61 19.56
CA THR A 183 -2.20 3.67 19.79
C THR A 183 -3.28 3.59 18.71
N TYR A 184 -2.88 3.48 17.44
CA TYR A 184 -3.80 3.37 16.31
C TYR A 184 -4.68 2.12 16.39
N LYS A 185 -4.12 0.95 16.68
CA LYS A 185 -4.85 -0.32 16.81
C LYS A 185 -5.94 -0.27 17.88
N ASN A 186 -5.70 0.51 18.94
CA ASN A 186 -6.61 0.63 20.07
C ASN A 186 -7.66 1.72 19.90
N MET A 187 -7.62 2.51 18.82
CA MET A 187 -8.59 3.57 18.59
C MET A 187 -10.04 3.07 18.55
N ARG A 188 -10.95 3.88 19.08
CA ARG A 188 -12.39 3.71 19.09
C ARG A 188 -13.05 4.88 18.36
N ARG A 189 -14.31 4.68 17.92
CA ARG A 189 -15.06 5.72 17.19
C ARG A 189 -15.28 6.99 18.00
N ASP A 190 -15.26 6.86 19.33
CA ASP A 190 -15.54 7.94 20.27
C ASP A 190 -14.29 8.71 20.70
N ASP A 191 -13.10 8.26 20.27
CA ASP A 191 -11.86 8.97 20.58
C ASP A 191 -11.90 10.36 19.94
N LEU A 192 -11.40 11.37 20.64
CA LEU A 192 -11.33 12.71 20.07
C LEU A 192 -10.22 12.75 19.01
N ALA A 193 -10.42 13.54 17.96
CA ALA A 193 -9.41 13.70 16.93
C ALA A 193 -8.20 14.40 17.57
N GLY A 194 -7.12 13.65 17.78
CA GLY A 194 -5.91 14.13 18.44
C GLY A 194 -5.46 15.49 17.88
N GLU A 195 -5.20 16.42 18.81
CA GLU A 195 -4.77 17.79 18.53
C GLU A 195 -3.50 17.84 17.67
#